data_AF-A0A961CPA6-F1
#
_entry.id   AF-A0A961CPA6-F1
#
_cell.length_a   1.000
_cell.length_b   1.000
_cell.length_c   1.000
_cell.angle_alpha   90.00
_cell.angle_beta   90.00
_cell.angle_gamma   90.00
#
_symmetry.space_group_name_H-M   'P 1'
#
loop_
_entity.id
_entity.type
_entity.pdbx_description
1 polymer ?
#
loop_
_entity_poly.entity_id
_entity_poly.type
_entity_poly.pdbx_seq_one_letter_code
_entity_poly.pdbx_strand_id
1 'polypeptide(L)' 'MGRPRVSDERRIATAVRLPESVHRRLQAAARDRDVSANLIVTRAVEEYLDRLPSADAVLAPSRTGTPRTAS' A
#
# COMPACT_ATOMS: atom_id res chain seq x y z
N MET A 1 25.54 -24.06 8.03
CA MET A 1 24.43 -23.83 7.09
C MET A 1 23.20 -23.42 7.91
N GLY A 2 22.87 -22.13 7.95
CA GLY A 2 21.75 -21.60 8.76
C GLY A 2 20.42 -21.87 8.09
N ARG A 3 19.46 -22.42 8.84
CA ARG A 3 18.10 -22.69 8.37
C ARG A 3 17.45 -21.38 7.88
N PRO A 4 16.80 -21.34 6.70
CA PRO A 4 16.07 -20.17 6.24
C PRO A 4 15.08 -19.73 7.32
N ARG A 5 15.00 -18.42 7.57
CA ARG A 5 14.03 -17.86 8.52
C ARG A 5 12.64 -18.14 7.96
N VAL A 6 11.99 -19.17 8.50
CA VAL A 6 10.58 -19.44 8.22
C VAL A 6 9.81 -18.32 8.91
N SER A 7 9.14 -17.50 8.12
CA SER A 7 8.15 -16.55 8.65
C SER A 7 6.97 -17.39 9.10
N ASP A 8 6.60 -17.33 10.38
CA ASP A 8 5.50 -18.13 10.94
C ASP A 8 4.13 -17.73 10.39
N GLU A 9 4.02 -16.53 9.84
CA GLU A 9 2.79 -16.02 9.25
C GLU A 9 2.53 -16.59 7.84
N ARG A 10 1.30 -17.11 7.65
CA ARG A 10 0.82 -17.63 6.37
C ARG A 10 0.67 -16.50 5.34
N ARG A 11 1.33 -16.63 4.18
CA ARG A 11 1.23 -15.67 3.07
C ARG A 11 0.26 -16.15 1.99
N ILE A 12 -0.51 -15.22 1.44
CA ILE A 12 -1.38 -15.45 0.28
C ILE A 12 -0.77 -14.75 -0.93
N ALA A 13 -0.65 -15.46 -2.05
CA ALA A 13 -0.17 -14.86 -3.29
C ALA A 13 -1.25 -13.93 -3.87
N THR A 14 -0.94 -12.65 -3.92
CA THR A 14 -1.86 -11.61 -4.43
C THR A 14 -1.29 -11.00 -5.70
N ALA A 15 -2.00 -11.11 -6.81
CA ALA A 15 -1.62 -10.48 -8.07
C ALA A 15 -2.10 -9.02 -8.09
N VAL A 16 -1.15 -8.07 -8.12
CA VAL A 16 -1.44 -6.63 -8.24
C VAL A 16 -0.96 -6.14 -9.60
N ARG A 17 -1.84 -5.46 -10.34
CA ARG A 17 -1.48 -4.83 -11.62
C ARG A 17 -1.03 -3.40 -11.35
N LEU A 18 0.24 -3.11 -11.65
CA LEU A 18 0.82 -1.78 -11.53
C LEU A 18 1.03 -1.17 -12.93
N PRO A 19 0.91 0.15 -13.09
CA PRO A 19 1.41 0.82 -14.28
C PRO A 19 2.88 0.46 -14.51
N GLU A 20 3.30 0.32 -15.77
CA GLU A 20 4.66 -0.09 -16.12
C GLU A 20 5.74 0.81 -15.49
N SER A 21 5.51 2.13 -15.51
CA SER A 21 6.41 3.11 -14.92
C SER A 21 6.62 2.88 -13.41
N VAL A 22 5.55 2.50 -12.69
CA VAL A 22 5.60 2.19 -11.26
C VAL A 22 6.32 0.87 -11.04
N HIS A 23 6.03 -0.16 -11.85
CA HIS A 23 6.73 -1.45 -11.76
C HIS A 23 8.23 -1.30 -11.94
N ARG A 24 8.68 -0.55 -12.95
CA ARG A 24 10.12 -0.29 -13.19
C ARG A 24 10.78 0.44 -12.02
N ARG A 25 10.11 1.45 -11.46
CA ARG A 25 10.60 2.19 -10.27
C ARG A 25 10.69 1.29 -9.03
N LEU A 26 9.73 0.40 -8.82
CA LEU A 26 9.76 -0.58 -7.73
C LEU A 26 10.95 -1.54 -7.87
N GLN A 27 11.20 -2.05 -9.08
CA GLN A 27 12.34 -2.95 -9.34
C GLN A 27 13.68 -2.25 -9.12
N ALA A 28 13.83 -1.00 -9.57
CA ALA A 28 15.02 -0.21 -9.30
C ALA A 28 15.23 -0.01 -7.80
N ALA A 29 14.18 0.40 -7.07
CA ALA A 29 14.26 0.61 -5.63
C ALA A 29 14.61 -0.64 -4.84
N ALA A 30 14.11 -1.80 -5.27
CA ALA A 30 14.43 -3.12 -4.70
C ALA A 30 15.90 -3.48 -4.93
N ARG A 31 16.39 -3.32 -6.16
CA ARG A 31 17.78 -3.58 -6.53
C ARG A 31 18.76 -2.69 -5.77
N ASP A 32 18.48 -1.39 -5.68
CA ASP A 32 19.36 -0.42 -5.01
C ASP A 32 19.52 -0.72 -3.51
N ARG A 33 18.55 -1.40 -2.91
CA ARG A 33 18.51 -1.73 -1.47
C ARG A 33 18.88 -3.17 -1.15
N ASP A 34 19.17 -3.98 -2.18
CA ASP A 34 19.39 -5.43 -2.06
C ASP A 34 18.24 -6.14 -1.31
N VAL A 35 17.00 -5.81 -1.66
CA VAL A 35 15.79 -6.43 -1.09
C VAL A 35 14.81 -6.86 -2.18
N SER A 36 13.84 -7.71 -1.82
CA SER A 36 12.80 -8.11 -2.76
C SER A 36 11.76 -7.01 -2.98
N ALA A 37 11.21 -6.92 -4.20
CA ALA A 37 10.06 -6.06 -4.49
C ALA A 37 8.85 -6.39 -3.60
N ASN A 38 8.66 -7.68 -3.26
CA ASN A 38 7.63 -8.11 -2.32
C ASN A 38 7.78 -7.44 -0.95
N LEU A 39 9.01 -7.36 -0.39
CA LEU A 39 9.24 -6.70 0.90
C LEU A 39 8.83 -5.22 0.87
N ILE A 40 9.20 -4.50 -0.20
CA ILE A 40 8.85 -3.10 -0.36
C ILE A 40 7.33 -2.94 -0.46
N VAL A 41 6.66 -3.77 -1.28
CA VAL A 41 5.20 -3.74 -1.43
C VAL A 41 4.51 -4.04 -0.09
N THR A 42 4.93 -5.09 0.62
CA THR A 42 4.36 -5.46 1.92
C THR A 42 4.44 -4.30 2.91
N ARG A 43 5.63 -3.70 3.09
CA ARG A 43 5.81 -2.55 4.00
C ARG A 43 5.00 -1.33 3.60
N ALA A 44 4.96 -1.03 2.30
CA ALA A 44 4.20 0.12 1.81
C ALA A 44 2.68 -0.07 2.00
N VAL A 45 2.20 -1.30 1.83
CA VAL A 45 0.79 -1.65 2.07
C VAL A 45 0.46 -1.58 3.56
N GLU A 46 1.29 -2.17 4.43
CA GLU A 46 1.14 -2.07 5.90
C GLU A 46 1.07 -0.61 6.34
N GLU A 47 2.06 0.20 5.97
CA GLU A 47 2.12 1.63 6.33
C GLU A 47 0.94 2.43 5.77
N TYR A 48 0.45 2.08 4.58
CA TYR A 48 -0.73 2.72 4.02
C TYR A 48 -1.99 2.36 4.80
N LEU A 49 -2.18 1.08 5.13
CA LEU A 49 -3.33 0.59 5.89
C LEU A 49 -3.37 1.17 7.30
N ASP A 50 -2.22 1.26 7.98
CA ASP A 50 -2.11 1.86 9.32
C ASP A 50 -2.49 3.35 9.34
N ARG A 51 -2.34 4.04 8.21
CA ARG A 51 -2.68 5.47 8.05
C ARG A 51 -4.09 5.70 7.52
N LEU A 52 -4.81 4.66 7.08
CA LEU A 52 -6.17 4.85 6.60
C LEU A 52 -7.03 5.38 7.76
N PRO A 53 -7.87 6.41 7.52
CA PRO A 53 -8.90 6.74 8.48
C PRO A 53 -9.78 5.51 8.70
N SER A 54 -10.39 5.40 9.89
CA SER A 54 -11.43 4.39 10.12
C SER A 54 -12.43 4.40 8.97
N ALA A 55 -12.90 3.23 8.51
CA ALA A 55 -13.77 3.11 7.34
C ALA A 55 -15.01 4.03 7.43
N ASP A 56 -15.50 4.25 8.65
CA ASP A 56 -16.61 5.17 8.95
C ASP A 56 -16.30 6.64 8.61
N ALA A 57 -15.04 7.06 8.66
CA ALA A 57 -14.60 8.42 8.32
C ALA A 57 -14.38 8.62 6.81
N VAL A 58 -14.05 7.55 6.07
CA VAL A 58 -13.84 7.60 4.61
C VAL A 58 -15.18 7.50 3.84
N LEU A 59 -16.15 6.78 4.39
CA LEU A 59 -17.49 6.61 3.81
C LEU A 59 -18.48 7.71 4.22
N ALA A 60 -18.14 8.55 5.20
CA ALA A 60 -18.93 9.72 5.53
C ALA A 60 -18.94 10.67 4.31
N PRO A 61 -20.10 11.00 3.74
CA PRO A 61 -20.15 11.94 2.62
C PRO A 61 -19.53 13.24 3.09
N SER A 62 -18.50 13.70 2.37
CA SER A 62 -17.97 15.05 2.54
C SER A 62 -19.15 16.01 2.41
N ARG A 63 -19.58 16.56 3.55
CA ARG A 63 -20.56 17.66 3.59
C ARG A 63 -19.85 18.91 3.10
N THR A 64 -19.51 18.95 1.82
CA THR A 64 -19.34 20.19 1.07
C THR A 64 -20.73 20.79 0.90
N GLY A 65 -21.25 21.34 2.00
CA GLY A 65 -22.34 22.30 1.96
C GLY A 65 -21.76 23.60 1.44
N THR A 66 -21.87 23.85 0.14
CA THR A 66 -21.79 25.21 -0.39
C THR A 66 -23.06 25.92 0.09
N PRO A 67 -22.99 26.99 0.92
CA PRO A 67 -24.18 27.79 1.18
C PRO A 67 -24.55 28.46 -0.15
N ARG A 68 -25.66 28.02 -0.75
CA ARG A 68 -26.26 28.68 -1.89
C ARG A 68 -26.87 29.97 -1.36
N THR A 69 -26.11 31.06 -1.46
CA THR A 69 -26.58 32.42 -1.18
C THR A 69 -27.83 32.67 -2.02
N ALA A 70 -28.95 32.93 -1.35
CA ALA A 70 -30.19 33.37 -1.97
C ALA A 70 -30.05 34.86 -2.32
N SER A 71 -30.33 35.22 -3.56
CA SER A 71 -30.73 36.56 -4.02
C SER A 71 -31.46 36.42 -5.33
#